data_AF-A0A259BHP0-F1
#
_entry.id   AF-A0A259BHP0-F1
#
_cell.length_a   1.000
_cell.length_b   1.000
_cell.length_c   1.000
_cell.angle_alpha   90.00
_cell.angle_beta   90.00
_cell.angle_gamma   90.00
#
_symmetry.space_group_name_H-M   'P 1'
#
loop_
_entity.id
_entity.type
_entity.pdbx_description
1 polymer ?
#
loop_
_entity_poly.entity_id
_entity_poly.type
_entity_poly.pdbx_seq_one_letter_code
_entity_poly.pdbx_strand_id
1 'polypeptide(L)'
;MVQARLRAAARARPIVDGTSVTIPLVAAFAGFKGTPWLACAHNSLSPRLKLDADHVEVKVIRKRRRPYRLIQQVDYRTGIGTRNVILAFSDSLLSFRGNTASESLAREAIRLLRARGCPLSPRAQALLEAASSASP
;
A
#
# COMPACT_ATOMS: atom_id res chain seq x y z
N MET A 1 -15.59 10.94 13.74
CA MET A 1 -14.18 11.27 13.40
C MET A 1 -13.61 10.41 12.26
N VAL A 2 -13.85 9.09 12.21
CA VAL A 2 -13.40 8.20 11.11
C VAL A 2 -14.03 8.54 9.75
N GLN A 3 -15.33 8.87 9.71
CA GLN A 3 -16.05 9.19 8.46
C GLN A 3 -15.54 10.44 7.72
N ALA A 4 -15.11 11.49 8.43
CA ALA A 4 -14.59 12.71 7.81
C ALA A 4 -13.25 12.48 7.09
N ARG A 5 -12.36 11.67 7.70
CA ARG A 5 -11.10 11.24 7.08
C ARG A 5 -11.33 10.32 5.89
N LEU A 6 -12.32 9.43 5.94
CA LEU A 6 -12.69 8.59 4.80
C LEU A 6 -13.20 9.41 3.61
N ARG A 7 -14.03 10.45 3.85
CA ARG A 7 -14.53 11.32 2.78
C ARG A 7 -13.44 12.19 2.13
N ALA A 8 -12.55 12.77 2.94
CA ALA A 8 -11.40 13.51 2.42
C ALA A 8 -10.42 12.58 1.68
N ALA A 9 -10.17 11.39 2.21
CA ALA A 9 -9.26 10.42 1.62
C ALA A 9 -9.82 9.75 0.35
N ALA A 10 -11.14 9.65 0.18
CA ALA A 10 -11.77 9.09 -1.01
C ALA A 10 -11.45 9.87 -2.31
N ARG A 11 -11.12 11.16 -2.18
CA ARG A 11 -10.65 12.02 -3.30
C ARG A 11 -9.15 12.26 -3.29
N ALA A 12 -8.42 11.69 -2.32
CA ALA A 12 -7.00 11.89 -2.21
C ALA A 12 -6.28 11.26 -3.41
N ARG A 13 -5.34 12.01 -3.97
CA ARG A 13 -4.46 11.56 -5.04
C ARG A 13 -3.09 11.26 -4.46
N PRO A 14 -2.27 10.43 -5.12
CA PRO A 14 -0.85 10.37 -4.80
C PRO A 14 -0.25 11.79 -4.80
N ILE A 15 0.52 12.11 -3.78
CA ILE A 15 1.19 13.41 -3.65
C ILE A 15 2.57 13.24 -4.28
N VAL A 16 2.84 13.96 -5.37
CA VAL A 16 4.12 13.92 -6.08
C VAL A 16 5.02 15.03 -5.57
N ASP A 17 6.26 14.68 -5.23
CA ASP A 17 7.31 15.59 -4.77
C ASP A 17 8.63 15.20 -5.44
N GLY A 18 8.95 15.86 -6.55
CA GLY A 18 10.07 15.47 -7.42
C GLY A 18 9.94 14.02 -7.91
N THR A 19 10.92 13.18 -7.57
CA THR A 19 10.94 11.75 -7.93
C THR A 19 10.18 10.87 -6.93
N SER A 20 9.66 11.46 -5.86
CA SER A 20 8.94 10.78 -4.80
C SER A 20 7.43 10.83 -4.99
N VAL A 21 6.75 9.76 -4.64
CA VAL A 21 5.29 9.72 -4.60
C VAL A 21 4.82 9.22 -3.24
N THR A 22 4.05 10.03 -2.52
CA THR A 22 3.42 9.63 -1.26
C THR A 22 2.00 9.15 -1.52
N ILE A 23 1.67 7.94 -1.07
CA ILE A 23 0.33 7.36 -1.14
C ILE A 23 -0.42 7.69 0.15
N PRO A 24 -1.53 8.46 0.08
CA PRO A 24 -2.38 8.71 1.23
C PRO A 24 -2.95 7.42 1.82
N LEU A 25 -2.76 7.22 3.12
CA LEU A 25 -3.28 6.07 3.86
C LEU A 25 -4.25 6.52 4.95
N VAL A 26 -5.30 5.73 5.15
CA VAL A 26 -6.23 5.85 6.28
C VAL A 26 -5.58 5.27 7.55
N ALA A 27 -4.90 4.14 7.39
CA ALA A 27 -4.21 3.43 8.45
C ALA A 27 -3.09 2.56 7.86
N ALA A 28 -2.16 2.17 8.72
CA ALA A 28 -1.14 1.18 8.40
C ALA A 28 -1.03 0.12 9.50
N PHE A 29 -0.73 -1.11 9.12
CA PHE A 29 -0.58 -2.25 10.04
C PHE A 29 0.71 -3.00 9.74
N ALA A 30 1.29 -3.60 10.78
CA ALA A 30 2.29 -4.63 10.64
C ALA A 30 1.66 -5.97 11.03
N GLY A 31 1.75 -6.97 10.17
CA GLY A 31 1.19 -8.29 10.44
C GLY A 31 2.09 -9.39 9.92
N PHE A 32 2.00 -10.57 10.52
CA PHE A 32 2.83 -11.70 10.12
C PHE A 32 2.56 -12.09 8.66
N LYS A 33 3.64 -12.38 7.94
CA LYS A 33 3.60 -12.87 6.56
C LYS A 33 2.88 -14.22 6.54
N GLY A 34 2.02 -14.43 5.54
CA GLY A 34 1.21 -15.64 5.42
C GLY A 34 -0.07 -15.66 6.27
N THR A 35 -0.16 -14.90 7.36
CA THR A 35 -1.37 -14.88 8.22
C THR A 35 -2.11 -13.54 8.15
N PRO A 36 -3.28 -13.47 7.50
CA PRO A 36 -3.98 -12.21 7.30
C PRO A 36 -4.70 -11.68 8.55
N TRP A 37 -4.93 -12.49 9.59
CA TRP A 37 -5.66 -12.08 10.80
C TRP A 37 -4.77 -11.49 11.91
N LEU A 38 -3.49 -11.83 11.97
CA LEU A 38 -2.60 -11.36 13.03
C LEU A 38 -1.87 -10.08 12.62
N ALA A 39 -2.31 -8.95 13.20
CA ALA A 39 -1.57 -7.70 13.20
C ALA A 39 -0.92 -7.51 14.57
N CYS A 40 0.40 -7.26 14.60
CA CYS A 40 1.13 -6.99 15.85
C CYS A 40 1.23 -5.49 16.16
N ALA A 41 0.97 -4.63 15.18
CA ALA A 41 0.97 -3.17 15.36
C ALA A 41 0.06 -2.47 14.35
N HIS A 42 -0.43 -1.29 14.72
CA HIS A 42 -1.22 -0.41 13.84
C HIS A 42 -0.89 1.07 14.07
N ASN A 43 -1.13 1.91 13.05
CA ASN A 43 -1.03 3.36 13.12
C ASN A 43 -2.09 4.02 12.24
N SER A 44 -2.98 4.80 12.85
CA SER A 44 -3.98 5.62 12.18
C SER A 44 -3.75 7.14 12.38
N LEU A 45 -2.71 7.52 13.13
CA LEU A 45 -2.36 8.91 13.38
C LEU A 45 -1.51 9.48 12.24
N SER A 46 -0.44 8.77 11.87
CA SER A 46 0.51 9.19 10.84
C SER A 46 1.05 8.00 10.03
N PRO A 47 0.19 7.15 9.43
CA PRO A 47 0.65 6.08 8.55
C PRO A 47 1.41 6.64 7.36
N ARG A 48 2.39 5.90 6.85
CA ARG A 48 3.15 6.36 5.66
C ARG A 48 3.46 5.21 4.72
N LEU A 49 3.21 5.47 3.45
CA LEU A 49 3.73 4.74 2.29
C LEU A 49 4.24 5.78 1.29
N LYS A 50 5.55 5.92 1.18
CA LYS A 50 6.20 6.81 0.23
C LYS A 50 7.11 6.01 -0.67
N LEU A 51 7.00 6.24 -1.98
CA LEU A 51 7.76 5.62 -3.04
C LEU A 51 8.82 6.62 -3.51
N ASP A 52 10.02 6.54 -2.94
CA ASP A 52 11.20 7.30 -3.37
C ASP A 52 11.84 6.62 -4.60
N ALA A 53 12.86 7.22 -5.23
CA ALA A 53 13.44 6.72 -6.48
C ALA A 53 13.94 5.25 -6.41
N ASP A 54 14.64 4.89 -5.34
CA ASP A 54 15.34 3.62 -5.15
C ASP A 54 14.75 2.74 -4.02
N HIS A 55 13.91 3.32 -3.17
CA HIS A 55 13.36 2.64 -1.99
C HIS A 55 11.91 3.02 -1.69
N VAL A 56 11.27 2.18 -0.90
CA VAL A 56 10.00 2.49 -0.23
C VAL A 56 10.27 2.92 1.21
N GLU A 57 9.61 4.00 1.65
CA GLU A 57 9.53 4.40 3.04
C GLU A 57 8.14 4.01 3.60
N VAL A 58 8.14 3.16 4.62
CA VAL A 58 6.93 2.71 5.33
C VAL A 58 6.96 3.12 6.80
N LYS A 59 5.80 3.50 7.35
CA LYS A 59 5.65 3.78 8.79
C LYS A 59 4.38 3.15 9.33
N VAL A 60 4.56 2.19 10.23
CA VAL A 60 3.53 1.75 11.19
C VAL A 60 3.84 2.43 12.51
N ILE A 61 4.73 1.88 13.34
CA ILE A 61 5.23 2.58 14.55
C ILE A 61 6.44 3.45 14.18
N ARG A 62 7.53 2.79 13.75
CA ARG A 62 8.77 3.43 13.33
C ARG A 62 8.84 3.53 11.80
N LYS A 63 9.48 4.59 11.33
CA LYS A 63 9.78 4.80 9.92
C LYS A 63 10.87 3.81 9.49
N ARG A 64 10.64 3.08 8.39
CA ARG A 64 11.61 2.15 7.80
C ARG A 64 11.75 2.45 6.33
N ARG A 65 13.00 2.46 5.84
CA ARG A 65 13.33 2.54 4.42
C ARG A 65 13.78 1.16 3.96
N ARG A 66 13.26 0.71 2.83
CA ARG A 66 13.56 -0.62 2.26
C ARG A 66 13.74 -0.48 0.75
N PRO A 67 14.87 -0.90 0.16
CA PRO A 67 15.02 -0.91 -1.28
C PRO A 67 13.97 -1.83 -1.92
N TYR A 68 13.54 -1.52 -3.14
CA TYR A 68 12.48 -2.28 -3.82
C TYR A 68 12.81 -3.76 -3.99
N ARG A 69 14.10 -4.10 -4.16
CA ARG A 69 14.60 -5.49 -4.26
C ARG A 69 14.28 -6.37 -3.05
N LEU A 70 13.99 -5.79 -1.88
CA LEU A 70 13.58 -6.55 -0.69
C LEU A 70 12.08 -6.82 -0.66
N ILE A 71 11.27 -6.21 -1.52
CA ILE A 71 9.85 -6.52 -1.62
C ILE A 71 9.74 -7.85 -2.38
N GLN A 72 9.38 -8.90 -1.64
CA GLN A 72 9.18 -10.21 -2.23
C GLN A 72 7.86 -10.27 -3.00
N GLN A 73 6.82 -9.60 -2.52
CA GLN A 73 5.50 -9.60 -3.15
C GLN A 73 4.69 -8.37 -2.71
N VAL A 74 3.98 -7.79 -3.68
CA VAL A 74 2.92 -6.79 -3.47
C VAL A 74 1.57 -7.49 -3.63
N ASP A 75 0.74 -7.45 -2.59
CA ASP A 75 -0.58 -8.07 -2.56
C ASP A 75 -1.68 -7.02 -2.38
N TYR A 76 -2.87 -7.35 -2.86
CA TYR A 76 -4.07 -6.54 -2.74
C TYR A 76 -5.15 -7.32 -2.03
N ARG A 77 -5.75 -6.71 -1.01
CA ARG A 77 -6.90 -7.28 -0.31
C ARG A 77 -7.96 -6.23 -0.03
N THR A 78 -9.21 -6.64 -0.10
CA THR A 78 -10.33 -5.86 0.37
C THR A 78 -10.69 -6.28 1.80
N GLY A 79 -10.92 -5.31 2.67
CA GLY A 79 -11.54 -5.50 3.97
C GLY A 79 -12.84 -4.71 4.05
N ILE A 80 -13.56 -4.80 5.18
CA ILE A 80 -14.76 -3.99 5.41
C ILE A 80 -14.37 -2.51 5.36
N GLY A 81 -14.83 -1.79 4.33
CA GLY A 81 -14.61 -0.36 4.13
C GLY A 81 -13.17 0.07 3.83
N THR A 82 -12.23 -0.85 3.56
CA THR A 82 -10.82 -0.50 3.29
C THR A 82 -10.22 -1.32 2.15
N ARG A 83 -9.28 -0.69 1.42
CA ARG A 83 -8.53 -1.29 0.31
C ARG A 83 -7.07 -1.37 0.72
N ASN A 84 -6.52 -2.57 0.80
CA ASN A 84 -5.23 -2.81 1.44
C ASN A 84 -4.15 -3.10 0.41
N VAL A 85 -3.10 -2.29 0.42
CA VAL A 85 -1.84 -2.57 -0.28
C VAL A 85 -0.90 -3.24 0.71
N ILE A 86 -0.49 -4.46 0.42
CA ILE A 86 0.33 -5.27 1.33
C ILE A 86 1.70 -5.47 0.71
N LEU A 87 2.75 -5.19 1.48
CA LEU A 87 4.14 -5.41 1.11
C LEU A 87 4.72 -6.51 1.99
N ALA A 88 5.07 -7.64 1.38
CA ALA A 88 5.88 -8.68 2.01
C ALA A 88 7.34 -8.42 1.68
N PHE A 89 8.21 -8.46 2.71
CA PHE A 89 9.64 -8.27 2.53
C PHE A 89 10.38 -9.60 2.69
N SER A 90 11.49 -9.79 1.98
CA SER A 90 12.33 -10.98 2.07
C SER A 90 13.14 -11.04 3.36
N ASP A 91 13.48 -9.89 3.95
CA ASP A 91 14.27 -9.73 5.17
C ASP A 91 13.43 -9.72 6.46
N SER A 92 12.13 -10.01 6.39
CA SER A 92 11.21 -9.82 7.51
C SER A 92 10.07 -10.83 7.51
N LEU A 93 9.77 -11.38 8.69
CA LEU A 93 8.56 -12.17 8.93
C LEU A 93 7.30 -11.31 9.01
N LEU A 94 7.44 -9.99 9.12
CA LEU A 94 6.34 -9.03 9.13
C LEU A 94 6.14 -8.40 7.76
N SER A 95 4.88 -8.30 7.36
CA SER A 95 4.38 -7.51 6.23
C SER A 95 3.97 -6.11 6.68
N PHE A 96 4.06 -5.15 5.75
CA PHE A 96 3.40 -3.86 5.88
C PHE A 96 2.05 -3.92 5.18
N ARG A 97 1.00 -3.34 5.77
CA ARG A 97 -0.32 -3.19 5.15
C ARG A 97 -0.74 -1.74 5.22
N GLY A 98 -0.87 -1.08 4.08
CA GLY A 98 -1.38 0.28 3.97
C GLY A 98 -2.83 0.26 3.50
N ASN A 99 -3.74 0.78 4.32
CA ASN A 99 -5.15 0.89 3.96
C ASN A 99 -5.36 2.21 3.22
N THR A 100 -5.72 2.15 1.95
CA THR A 100 -6.15 3.29 1.15
C THR A 100 -7.66 3.51 1.31
N ALA A 101 -8.11 4.73 1.02
CA ALA A 101 -9.52 5.10 1.11
C ALA A 101 -10.33 4.74 -0.14
N SER A 102 -9.66 4.41 -1.25
CA SER A 102 -10.31 4.02 -2.49
C SER A 102 -9.52 2.94 -3.21
N GLU A 103 -10.21 2.24 -4.09
CA GLU A 103 -9.60 1.23 -4.96
C GLU A 103 -8.71 1.85 -6.03
N SER A 104 -9.08 3.02 -6.56
CA SER A 104 -8.24 3.76 -7.51
C SER A 104 -6.89 4.11 -6.91
N LEU A 105 -6.85 4.51 -5.63
CA LEU A 105 -5.60 4.84 -4.95
C LEU A 105 -4.74 3.61 -4.66
N ALA A 106 -5.36 2.49 -4.28
CA ALA A 106 -4.65 1.21 -4.10
C ALA A 106 -4.05 0.73 -5.44
N ARG A 107 -4.85 0.79 -6.51
CA ARG A 107 -4.45 0.44 -7.87
C ARG A 107 -3.27 1.26 -8.33
N GLU A 108 -3.32 2.58 -8.13
CA GLU A 108 -2.24 3.48 -8.50
C GLU A 108 -0.95 3.19 -7.72
N ALA A 109 -1.05 2.94 -6.41
CA ALA A 109 0.09 2.52 -5.60
C ALA A 109 0.73 1.21 -6.12
N ILE A 110 -0.11 0.21 -6.45
CA ILE A 110 0.34 -1.08 -6.99
C ILE A 110 0.98 -0.91 -8.37
N ARG A 111 0.41 -0.05 -9.23
CA ARG A 111 0.97 0.28 -10.54
C ARG A 111 2.36 0.89 -10.43
N LEU A 112 2.54 1.84 -9.52
CA LEU A 112 3.84 2.48 -9.25
C LEU A 112 4.86 1.49 -8.68
N LEU A 113 4.45 0.61 -7.76
CA LEU A 113 5.32 -0.44 -7.23
C LEU A 113 5.75 -1.42 -8.33
N ARG A 114 4.84 -1.84 -9.21
CA ARG A 114 5.17 -2.66 -10.39
C ARG A 114 6.18 -1.97 -11.31
N ALA A 115 5.98 -0.67 -11.57
CA ALA A 115 6.91 0.12 -12.39
C ALA A 115 8.32 0.23 -11.77
N ARG A 116 8.46 0.00 -10.45
CA ARG A 116 9.74 -0.10 -9.74
C ARG A 116 10.26 -1.54 -9.61
N GLY A 117 9.71 -2.48 -10.38
CA GLY A 117 10.16 -3.86 -10.44
C GLY A 117 9.68 -4.75 -9.30
N CYS A 118 8.68 -4.32 -8.52
CA CYS A 118 8.15 -5.14 -7.43
C CYS A 118 7.28 -6.28 -7.99
N PRO A 119 7.49 -7.55 -7.56
CA PRO A 119 6.64 -8.66 -7.95
C PRO A 119 5.21 -8.50 -7.43
N LEU A 120 4.21 -8.80 -8.26
CA LEU A 120 2.81 -8.74 -7.87
C LEU A 120 2.25 -10.13 -7.55
N SER A 121 1.35 -10.19 -6.56
CA SER A 121 0.47 -11.34 -6.39
C SER A 121 -0.59 -11.42 -7.51
N PRO A 122 -1.21 -12.59 -7.73
CA PRO A 122 -2.32 -12.72 -8.68
C PRO A 122 -3.47 -11.72 -8.44
N ARG A 123 -3.80 -11.42 -7.18
CA ARG A 123 -4.85 -10.42 -6.86
C ARG A 123 -4.46 -8.99 -7.19
N ALA A 124 -3.20 -8.63 -6.92
CA ALA A 124 -2.70 -7.31 -7.29
C ALA A 124 -2.65 -7.15 -8.82
N GLN A 125 -2.27 -8.20 -9.53
CA GLN A 125 -2.28 -8.25 -10.99
C GLN A 125 -3.71 -8.13 -11.54
N ALA A 126 -4.65 -8.95 -11.05
CA ALA A 126 -6.06 -8.90 -11.43
C ALA A 126 -6.70 -7.54 -11.15
N LEU A 127 -6.31 -6.89 -10.04
CA LEU A 127 -6.72 -5.51 -9.79
C LEU A 127 -6.29 -4.64 -10.96
N LEU A 128 -5.02 -4.62 -11.36
CA LEU A 128 -4.56 -3.75 -12.45
C LEU A 128 -5.27 -4.04 -13.78
N GLU A 129 -5.48 -5.31 -14.12
CA GLU A 129 -6.14 -5.75 -15.35
C GLU A 129 -7.60 -5.30 -15.44
N ALA A 130 -8.35 -5.34 -14.33
CA ALA A 130 -9.74 -4.92 -14.29
C ALA A 130 -9.97 -3.43 -14.63
N ALA A 131 -8.95 -2.56 -14.59
CA ALA A 131 -9.07 -1.18 -15.09
C ALA A 131 -8.82 -1.09 -16.59
N SER A 132 -7.91 -1.90 -17.13
CA SER A 132 -7.60 -1.89 -18.56
C SER A 132 -8.78 -2.40 -19.40
N SER A 133 -9.62 -3.27 -18.85
CA SER A 133 -10.87 -3.73 -19.49
C SER A 133 -12.05 -2.77 -19.35
N ALA A 134 -11.91 -1.66 -18.62
CA ALA A 134 -12.99 -0.70 -18.35
C ALA A 134 -12.90 0.57 -19.21
N SER A 135 -12.00 0.62 -20.19
CA SER A 135 -11.93 1.67 -21.21
C SER A 135 -12.51 1.15 -22.53
N PRO A 136 -13.67 1.64 -23.00
CA PRO A 136 -14.11 1.49 -24.38
C PRO A 136 -13.27 2.36 -25.34
#